data_AF-A0A504YZ19-F1
#
_entry.id   AF-A0A504YZ19-F1
#
_cell.length_a   1.000
_cell.length_b   1.000
_cell.length_c   1.000
_cell.angle_alpha   90.00
_cell.angle_beta   90.00
_cell.angle_gamma   90.00
#
_symmetry.space_group_name_H-M   'P 1'
#
loop_
_entity.id
_entity.type
_entity.pdbx_description
1 polymer ?
#
loop_
_entity_poly.entity_id
_entity_poly.type
_entity_poly.pdbx_seq_one_letter_code
_entity_poly.pdbx_strand_id
1 'polypeptide(L)'
;MGLASVVLVTVSFLVNTGVVRMWALLSMAFILGVTVFGTVSLCGVLAVELVPPSLSGTCHALTALAANVGAFLACSPMTWLSSQIGWPGTFMCSGMLGLLSVIPLCAISSMRRLHASSE
;
A
#
# COMPACT_ATOMS: atom_id res chain seq x y z
N MET A 1 -2.87 -5.04 0.24
CA MET A 1 -3.26 -3.71 -0.26
C MET A 1 -4.77 -3.46 -0.28
N GLY A 2 -5.61 -4.30 -0.92
CA GLY A 2 -7.07 -4.06 -0.95
C GLY A 2 -7.74 -3.91 0.43
N LEU A 3 -7.41 -4.76 1.39
CA LEU A 3 -7.87 -4.63 2.79
C LEU A 3 -7.46 -3.30 3.43
N ALA A 4 -6.24 -2.82 3.17
CA ALA A 4 -5.76 -1.54 3.70
C ALA A 4 -6.55 -0.35 3.11
N SER A 5 -6.90 -0.39 1.83
CA SER A 5 -7.77 0.63 1.21
C SER A 5 -9.16 0.66 1.84
N VAL A 6 -9.78 -0.50 2.10
CA VAL A 6 -11.09 -0.58 2.77
C VAL A 6 -11.01 0.00 4.18
N VAL A 7 -9.94 -0.31 4.92
CA VAL A 7 -9.71 0.25 6.27
C VAL A 7 -9.54 1.77 6.22
N LEU A 8 -8.77 2.31 5.26
CA LEU A 8 -8.58 3.77 5.11
C LEU A 8 -9.89 4.49 4.79
N VAL A 9 -10.71 3.95 3.87
CA VAL A 9 -12.04 4.50 3.53
C VAL A 9 -12.97 4.46 4.73
N THR A 10 -12.94 3.37 5.51
CA THR A 10 -13.75 3.22 6.73
C THR A 10 -13.31 4.23 7.79
N VAL A 11 -11.99 4.44 7.96
CA VAL A 11 -11.43 5.47 8.86
C VAL A 11 -11.81 6.87 8.42
N SER A 12 -11.74 7.21 7.13
CA SER A 12 -12.22 8.49 6.59
C SER A 12 -13.67 8.76 6.97
N PHE A 13 -14.53 7.76 6.80
CA PHE A 13 -15.94 7.90 7.12
C PHE A 13 -16.17 8.09 8.62
N LEU A 14 -15.48 7.31 9.46
CA LEU A 14 -15.51 7.44 10.92
C LEU A 14 -15.07 8.84 11.37
N VAL A 15 -13.95 9.35 10.83
CA VAL A 15 -13.45 10.70 11.12
C VAL A 15 -14.45 11.77 10.69
N ASN A 16 -15.09 11.60 9.53
CA ASN A 16 -16.10 12.54 9.05
C ASN A 16 -17.37 12.56 9.93
N THR A 17 -17.75 11.42 10.52
CA THR A 17 -18.91 11.32 11.42
C THR A 17 -18.64 11.85 12.83
N GLY A 18 -17.40 12.19 13.18
CA GLY A 18 -17.03 12.75 14.49
C GLY A 18 -17.12 11.76 15.67
N VAL A 19 -17.51 10.51 15.45
CA VAL A 19 -17.75 9.49 16.49
C VAL A 19 -16.47 8.75 16.91
N VAL A 20 -15.30 9.27 16.55
CA VAL A 20 -14.05 8.52 16.63
C VAL A 20 -13.53 8.44 18.07
N ARG A 21 -13.39 7.22 18.59
CA ARG A 21 -12.72 6.94 19.88
C ARG A 21 -11.27 6.54 19.62
N MET A 22 -10.33 6.99 20.46
CA MET A 22 -8.89 6.70 20.34
C MET A 22 -8.58 5.20 20.19
N TRP A 23 -9.29 4.34 20.92
CA TRP A 23 -9.13 2.89 20.84
C TRP A 23 -9.46 2.31 19.46
N ALA A 24 -10.45 2.87 18.76
CA ALA A 24 -10.82 2.45 17.42
C ALA A 24 -9.79 2.89 16.38
N LEU A 25 -9.17 4.06 16.55
CA LEU A 25 -8.05 4.47 15.69
C LEU A 25 -6.83 3.56 15.89
N LEU A 26 -6.54 3.18 17.13
CA LEU A 26 -5.40 2.31 17.43
C LEU A 26 -5.57 0.91 16.80
N SER A 27 -6.75 0.31 16.90
CA SER A 27 -7.02 -1.00 16.30
C SER A 27 -6.95 -0.94 14.77
N MET A 28 -7.49 0.10 14.15
CA MET A 28 -7.42 0.29 12.69
C MET A 28 -5.99 0.56 12.21
N ALA A 29 -5.21 1.35 12.96
CA ALA A 29 -3.80 1.58 12.68
C ALA A 29 -2.98 0.28 12.76
N PHE A 30 -3.29 -0.59 13.73
CA PHE A 30 -2.67 -1.90 13.83
C PHE A 30 -3.00 -2.79 12.62
N ILE A 31 -4.28 -2.87 12.24
CA ILE A 31 -4.73 -3.65 11.06
C ILE A 31 -4.07 -3.11 9.78
N LEU A 32 -3.97 -1.78 9.65
CA LEU A 32 -3.26 -1.13 8.55
C LEU A 32 -1.78 -1.50 8.53
N GLY A 33 -1.10 -1.42 9.67
CA GLY A 33 0.32 -1.78 9.79
C GLY A 33 0.58 -3.23 9.37
N VAL A 34 -0.19 -4.18 9.89
CA VAL A 34 -0.06 -5.60 9.55
C VAL A 34 -0.31 -5.83 8.05
N THR A 35 -1.36 -5.22 7.49
CA THR A 35 -1.75 -5.42 6.08
C THR A 35 -0.72 -4.81 5.13
N VAL A 36 -0.23 -3.61 5.43
CA VAL A 36 0.75 -2.90 4.57
C VAL A 36 2.11 -3.60 4.66
N PHE A 37 2.59 -3.89 5.86
CA PHE A 37 3.89 -4.53 6.04
C PHE A 37 3.92 -5.94 5.42
N GLY A 38 2.84 -6.70 5.58
CA GLY A 38 2.68 -8.00 4.92
C GLY A 38 2.71 -7.87 3.39
N THR A 39 2.07 -6.85 2.82
CA THR A 39 2.10 -6.64 1.37
C THR A 39 3.50 -6.24 0.87
N VAL A 40 4.19 -5.35 1.58
CA VAL A 40 5.56 -4.92 1.22
C VAL A 40 6.54 -6.08 1.24
N SER A 41 6.45 -6.94 2.27
CA SER A 41 7.27 -8.15 2.36
C SER A 41 7.03 -9.10 1.19
N LEU A 42 5.77 -9.37 0.84
CA LEU A 42 5.42 -10.22 -0.31
C LEU A 42 5.91 -9.65 -1.65
N CYS A 43 5.81 -8.33 -1.85
CA CYS A 43 6.33 -7.68 -3.06
C CYS A 43 7.86 -7.76 -3.14
N GLY A 44 8.57 -7.66 -2.01
CA GLY A 44 10.03 -7.82 -1.97
C GLY A 44 10.48 -9.22 -2.35
N VAL A 45 9.82 -10.25 -1.82
CA VAL A 45 10.08 -11.65 -2.22
C VAL A 45 9.78 -11.85 -3.69
N LEU A 46 8.64 -11.33 -4.17
CA LEU A 46 8.28 -11.42 -5.59
C LEU A 46 9.34 -10.78 -6.51
N ALA A 47 9.89 -9.63 -6.14
CA ALA A 47 10.93 -8.98 -6.93
C ALA A 47 12.20 -9.82 -7.04
N VAL A 48 12.54 -10.58 -5.99
CA VAL A 48 13.69 -11.49 -5.97
C VAL A 48 13.43 -12.73 -6.85
N GLU A 49 12.22 -13.29 -6.81
CA GLU A 49 11.85 -14.45 -7.63
C GLU A 49 11.80 -14.15 -9.14
N LEU A 50 11.64 -12.88 -9.53
CA LEU A 50 11.58 -12.45 -10.93
C LEU A 50 12.95 -12.28 -11.59
N VAL A 51 14.05 -12.36 -10.82
CA VAL A 51 15.39 -11.99 -11.26
C VAL A 51 16.34 -13.17 -11.07
N PRO A 52 17.31 -13.41 -12.00
CA PRO A 52 18.31 -14.46 -11.82
C PRO A 52 19.06 -14.34 -10.49
N PRO A 53 19.44 -15.47 -9.86
CA PRO A 53 19.96 -15.51 -8.49
C PRO A 53 21.24 -14.69 -8.27
N SER A 54 21.98 -14.37 -9.33
CA SER A 54 23.17 -13.51 -9.29
C SER A 54 22.88 -12.03 -8.98
N LEU A 55 21.64 -11.56 -9.14
CA LEU A 55 21.23 -10.16 -8.98
C LEU A 55 20.21 -9.93 -7.84
N SER A 56 19.84 -10.99 -7.11
CA SER A 56 18.84 -10.95 -6.03
C SER A 56 19.14 -9.89 -4.96
N GLY A 57 20.41 -9.76 -4.54
CA GLY A 57 20.83 -8.75 -3.56
C GLY A 57 20.63 -7.30 -4.05
N THR A 58 20.91 -7.05 -5.32
CA THR A 58 20.69 -5.73 -5.96
C THR A 58 19.20 -5.41 -6.05
N CYS A 59 18.36 -6.39 -6.37
CA CYS A 59 16.90 -6.21 -6.44
C CYS A 59 16.27 -5.93 -5.08
N HIS A 60 16.75 -6.60 -4.03
CA HIS A 60 16.31 -6.30 -2.67
C HIS A 60 16.68 -4.87 -2.25
N ALA A 61 17.92 -4.43 -2.53
CA ALA A 61 18.39 -3.07 -2.26
C ALA A 61 17.59 -2.02 -3.04
N LEU A 62 17.32 -2.28 -4.32
CA LEU A 62 16.52 -1.39 -5.18
C LEU A 62 15.08 -1.27 -4.68
N THR A 63 14.48 -2.38 -4.23
CA THR A 63 13.12 -2.38 -3.68
C THR A 63 13.05 -1.57 -2.39
N ALA A 64 14.05 -1.70 -1.51
CA ALA A 64 14.15 -0.91 -0.29
C ALA A 64 14.35 0.59 -0.59
N LEU A 65 15.18 0.93 -1.59
CA LEU A 65 15.37 2.30 -2.05
C LEU A 65 14.04 2.88 -2.58
N ALA A 66 13.35 2.16 -3.45
CA ALA A 66 12.07 2.58 -4.02
C ALA A 66 11.01 2.82 -2.93
N ALA A 67 10.97 1.96 -1.90
CA ALA A 67 10.07 2.14 -0.76
C ALA A 67 10.37 3.43 0.03
N ASN A 68 11.65 3.69 0.32
CA ASN A 68 12.05 4.89 1.06
C ASN A 68 11.81 6.18 0.25
N VAL A 69 12.14 6.18 -1.04
CA VAL A 69 11.87 7.33 -1.94
C VAL A 69 10.37 7.57 -2.07
N GLY A 70 9.58 6.50 -2.23
CA GLY A 70 8.12 6.58 -2.28
C GLY A 70 7.52 7.16 -1.00
N ALA A 71 8.00 6.75 0.18
CA ALA A 71 7.55 7.29 1.46
C ALA A 71 7.85 8.80 1.58
N PHE A 72 9.05 9.22 1.16
CA PHE A 72 9.45 10.62 1.18
C PHE A 72 8.60 11.47 0.23
N LEU A 73 8.39 10.98 -1.00
CA LEU A 73 7.55 11.63 -2.01
C LEU A 73 6.07 11.62 -1.64
N ALA A 74 5.58 10.64 -0.86
CA ALA A 74 4.19 10.60 -0.42
C ALA A 74 3.92 11.60 0.71
N CYS A 75 4.88 11.83 1.62
CA CYS A 75 4.71 12.75 2.75
C CYS A 75 4.44 14.20 2.33
N SER A 76 5.13 14.68 1.29
CA SER A 76 5.00 16.06 0.80
C SER A 76 3.59 16.42 0.29
N PRO A 77 3.02 15.72 -0.70
CA PRO A 77 1.66 15.99 -1.18
C PRO A 77 0.61 15.64 -0.13
N MET A 78 0.83 14.64 0.73
CA MET A 78 -0.13 14.28 1.78
C MET A 78 -0.32 15.41 2.80
N THR A 79 0.77 16.09 3.17
CA THR A 79 0.73 17.23 4.10
C THR A 79 0.11 18.47 3.47
N TRP A 80 0.40 18.70 2.18
CA TRP A 80 -0.25 19.78 1.44
C TRP A 80 -1.75 19.53 1.25
N LEU A 81 -2.12 18.29 0.93
CA LEU A 81 -3.49 17.87 0.68
C LEU A 81 -4.34 17.91 1.97
N SER A 82 -3.78 17.52 3.12
CA SER A 82 -4.49 17.63 4.41
C SER A 82 -4.82 19.07 4.79
N SER A 83 -4.02 20.04 4.32
CA SER A 83 -4.28 21.47 4.55
C SER A 83 -5.41 22.02 3.66
N GLN A 84 -5.68 21.40 2.51
CA GLN A 84 -6.69 21.87 1.55
C GLN A 84 -8.05 21.17 1.73
N ILE A 85 -8.07 19.83 1.82
CA ILE A 85 -9.30 19.02 1.84
C ILE A 85 -9.59 18.38 3.21
N GLY A 86 -8.77 18.68 4.21
CA GLY A 86 -8.86 18.11 5.55
C GLY A 86 -8.47 16.62 5.62
N TRP A 87 -8.26 16.14 6.84
CA TRP A 87 -7.89 14.73 7.10
C TRP A 87 -8.85 13.68 6.52
N PRO A 88 -10.19 13.85 6.54
CA PRO A 88 -11.10 12.85 5.97
C PRO A 88 -10.88 12.66 4.46
N GLY A 89 -10.70 13.77 3.72
CA GLY A 89 -10.45 13.76 2.28
C GLY A 89 -9.09 13.15 1.94
N THR A 90 -8.05 13.49 2.71
CA THR A 90 -6.70 12.93 2.53
C THR A 90 -6.66 11.41 2.71
N PHE A 91 -7.36 10.89 3.72
CA PHE A 91 -7.49 9.44 3.93
C PHE A 91 -8.27 8.75 2.79
N MET A 92 -9.29 9.41 2.21
CA MET A 92 -10.03 8.88 1.06
C MET A 92 -9.14 8.79 -0.18
N CYS A 93 -8.40 9.86 -0.49
CA CYS A 93 -7.45 9.88 -1.60
C CYS A 93 -6.39 8.78 -1.45
N SER A 94 -5.85 8.59 -0.24
CA SER A 94 -4.91 7.50 0.05
C SER A 94 -5.53 6.12 -0.18
N GLY A 95 -6.80 5.93 0.22
CA GLY A 95 -7.56 4.70 -0.06
C GLY A 95 -7.69 4.41 -1.56
N MET A 96 -8.01 5.43 -2.37
CA MET A 96 -8.15 5.31 -3.83
C MET A 96 -6.81 5.01 -4.52
N LEU A 97 -5.73 5.69 -4.12
CA LEU A 97 -4.37 5.41 -4.61
C LEU A 97 -3.95 3.97 -4.24
N GLY A 98 -4.29 3.52 -3.04
CA GLY A 98 -4.11 2.13 -2.62
C GLY A 98 -4.86 1.14 -3.52
N LEU A 99 -6.08 1.48 -3.97
CA LEU A 99 -6.85 0.63 -4.88
C LEU A 99 -6.19 0.54 -6.27
N LEU A 100 -5.69 1.66 -6.78
CA LEU A 100 -4.95 1.71 -8.04
C LEU A 100 -3.70 0.83 -8.01
N SER A 101 -3.01 0.74 -6.86
CA SER A 101 -1.84 -0.14 -6.69
C SER A 101 -2.16 -1.64 -6.75
N VAL A 102 -3.43 -2.03 -6.59
CA VAL A 102 -3.87 -3.43 -6.74
C VAL A 102 -3.89 -3.86 -8.20
N ILE A 103 -4.15 -2.93 -9.14
CA ILE A 103 -4.23 -3.20 -10.57
C ILE A 103 -2.95 -3.85 -11.12
N PRO A 104 -1.73 -3.30 -10.90
CA PRO A 104 -0.51 -3.94 -11.38
C PRO A 104 -0.25 -5.29 -10.70
N LEU A 105 -0.61 -5.48 -9.42
CA LEU A 105 -0.49 -6.78 -8.75
C LEU A 105 -1.44 -7.83 -9.34
N CYS A 106 -2.67 -7.43 -9.66
CA CYS A 106 -3.64 -8.26 -10.38
C CYS A 106 -3.15 -8.59 -11.80
N ALA A 107 -2.54 -7.64 -12.51
CA ALA A 107 -1.96 -7.88 -13.83
C ALA A 107 -0.80 -8.90 -13.77
N ILE A 108 0.13 -8.74 -12.82
CA ILE A 108 1.27 -9.65 -12.64
C ILE A 108 0.79 -11.07 -12.25
N SER A 109 -0.20 -11.17 -11.37
CA SER A 109 -0.77 -12.47 -11.00
C SER A 109 -1.53 -13.14 -12.15
N SER A 110 -2.19 -12.37 -13.02
CA SER A 110 -2.86 -12.87 -14.22
C SER A 110 -1.85 -13.38 -15.25
N MET A 111 -0.76 -12.64 -15.48
CA MET A 111 0.32 -13.07 -16.38
C MET A 111 1.02 -14.35 -15.88
N ARG A 112 1.24 -14.48 -14.57
CA ARG A 112 1.80 -15.72 -14.00
C ARG A 112 0.88 -16.93 -14.19
N ARG A 113 -0.44 -16.78 -14.04
CA ARG A 113 -1.39 -17.87 -14.29
C ARG A 113 -1.37 -18.32 -15.76
N LEU A 114 -1.19 -17.40 -16.70
CA LEU A 114 -1.09 -17.72 -18.12
C LEU A 114 0.19 -18.50 -18.43
N HIS A 115 1.34 -18.07 -17.90
CA HIS A 115 2.61 -18.78 -18.07
C HIS A 115 2.58 -20.20 -17.48
N ALA A 116 1.94 -20.38 -16.33
CA ALA A 116 1.77 -21.70 -15.70
C ALA A 116 0.75 -22.61 -16.42
N SER A 117 -0.04 -22.09 -17.38
CA SER A 117 -0.94 -22.90 -18.21
C SER A 117 -0.34 -23.30 -19.56
N SER A 118 0.80 -22.68 -19.92
CA SER A 118 1.55 -22.99 -21.15
C SER A 118 2.68 -24.00 -20.95
N GLU A 119 2.95 -24.40 -19.70
CA GLU A 119 3.82 -25.52 -19.31
C GLU A 119 2.98 -26.77 -19.00
#